data_AF-W2T8C9-F1
#
_entry.id   AF-W2T8C9-F1
#
_cell.length_a   1.000
_cell.length_b   1.000
_cell.length_c   1.000
_cell.angle_alpha   90.00
_cell.angle_beta   90.00
_cell.angle_gamma   90.00
#
_symmetry.space_group_name_H-M   'P 1'
#
loop_
_entity.id
_entity.type
_entity.pdbx_description
1 polymer ?
#
loop_
_entity_poly.entity_id
_entity_poly.type
_entity_poly.pdbx_seq_one_letter_code
_entity_poly.pdbx_strand_id
1 'polypeptide(L)'
;DAAFSEGAKINSRYSERSLRGLLTDLLLLSRCNYLVCTFSSHFCRLAYELMQVRRGDVGESYRSLDDMYYFGGQQPHEHIVIEDHSPENPDEISLKIGDILTVKSNLWNGYFRGRNSKTEEEGLYPSYKVEEKWKVVDFPALEDQIR
;
A
#
# COMPACT_ATOMS: atom_id res chain seq x y z
N ASP A 1 -19.79 -4.50 18.53
CA ASP A 1 -21.22 -4.76 18.73
C ASP A 1 -21.76 -5.41 17.46
N ALA A 2 -22.35 -6.61 17.55
CA ALA A 2 -22.87 -7.35 16.40
C ALA A 2 -23.93 -6.54 15.62
N ALA A 3 -24.59 -5.59 16.28
CA ALA A 3 -25.59 -4.73 15.65
C ALA A 3 -25.01 -3.77 14.60
N PHE A 4 -23.71 -3.45 14.64
CA PHE A 4 -23.05 -2.65 13.61
C PHE A 4 -22.62 -3.49 12.40
N SER A 5 -22.14 -4.72 12.64
CA SER A 5 -21.82 -5.67 11.57
C SER A 5 -23.04 -6.02 10.73
N GLU A 6 -24.21 -6.15 11.36
CA GLU A 6 -25.50 -6.34 10.66
C GLU A 6 -25.90 -5.13 9.80
N GLY A 7 -25.50 -3.93 10.19
CA GLY A 7 -25.72 -2.70 9.41
C GLY A 7 -24.88 -2.62 8.13
N ALA A 8 -23.79 -3.40 8.03
CA ALA A 8 -22.92 -3.40 6.85
C ALA A 8 -23.43 -4.31 5.71
N LYS A 9 -24.52 -5.07 5.96
CA LYS A 9 -25.16 -5.92 4.95
C LYS A 9 -25.73 -5.10 3.79
N ILE A 10 -25.81 -5.71 2.61
CA ILE A 10 -26.21 -5.02 1.36
C ILE A 10 -27.54 -4.27 1.50
N ASN A 11 -28.51 -4.85 2.22
CA ASN A 11 -29.84 -4.29 2.41
C ASN A 11 -29.91 -3.10 3.38
N SER A 12 -28.92 -2.94 4.27
CA SER A 12 -28.90 -1.91 5.33
C SER A 12 -27.71 -0.94 5.20
N ARG A 13 -26.81 -1.19 4.24
CA ARG A 13 -25.54 -0.48 4.03
C ARG A 13 -25.69 1.02 3.93
N TYR A 14 -26.69 1.50 3.17
CA TYR A 14 -26.89 2.93 2.92
C TYR A 14 -27.86 3.54 3.93
N SER A 15 -27.55 3.39 5.22
CA SER A 15 -28.32 3.95 6.34
C SER A 15 -27.42 4.74 7.29
N GLU A 16 -28.00 5.73 7.99
CA GLU A 16 -27.26 6.50 9.01
C GLU A 16 -26.67 5.59 10.09
N ARG A 17 -27.42 4.55 10.49
CA ARG A 17 -26.95 3.57 11.47
C ARG A 17 -25.70 2.84 10.98
N SER A 18 -25.70 2.40 9.72
CA SER A 18 -24.54 1.74 9.10
C SER A 18 -23.34 2.68 9.03
N LEU A 19 -23.55 3.94 8.63
CA LEU A 19 -22.50 4.96 8.60
C LEU A 19 -21.87 5.18 9.97
N ARG A 20 -22.69 5.30 11.04
CA ARG A 20 -22.18 5.44 12.41
C ARG A 20 -21.36 4.23 12.85
N GLY A 21 -21.80 3.02 12.49
CA GLY A 21 -21.04 1.78 12.74
C GLY A 21 -19.71 1.78 12.01
N LEU A 22 -19.72 2.10 10.72
CA LEU A 22 -18.54 2.17 9.86
C LEU A 22 -17.51 3.18 10.38
N LEU A 23 -17.95 4.38 10.79
CA LEU A 23 -17.07 5.38 11.39
C LEU A 23 -16.50 4.92 12.73
N THR A 24 -17.28 4.20 13.54
CA THR A 24 -16.82 3.64 14.80
C THR A 24 -15.74 2.59 14.56
N ASP A 25 -15.98 1.66 13.63
CA ASP A 25 -15.02 0.62 13.25
C ASP A 25 -13.74 1.23 12.68
N LEU A 26 -13.85 2.23 11.81
CA LEU A 26 -12.72 2.94 11.22
C LEU A 26 -11.85 3.58 12.30
N LEU A 27 -12.49 4.30 13.22
CA LEU A 27 -11.81 4.96 14.31
C LEU A 27 -11.11 3.92 15.20
N LEU A 28 -11.77 2.82 15.56
CA LEU A 28 -11.18 1.76 16.37
C LEU A 28 -9.97 1.12 15.67
N LEU A 29 -10.09 0.76 14.39
CA LEU A 29 -8.99 0.20 13.60
C LEU A 29 -7.79 1.15 13.54
N SER A 30 -8.03 2.46 13.31
CA SER A 30 -6.96 3.48 13.31
C SER A 30 -6.28 3.69 14.67
N ARG A 31 -6.82 3.13 15.77
CA ARG A 31 -6.20 3.16 17.10
C ARG A 31 -5.41 1.89 17.43
N CYS A 32 -5.54 0.83 16.64
CA CYS A 32 -4.80 -0.40 16.87
C CYS A 32 -3.28 -0.17 16.78
N ASN A 33 -2.52 -0.96 17.53
CA ASN A 33 -1.06 -0.89 17.45
C ASN A 33 -0.50 -1.49 16.16
N TYR A 34 -1.25 -2.40 15.54
CA TYR A 34 -0.92 -3.13 14.33
C TYR A 34 -2.20 -3.50 13.60
N LEU A 35 -2.19 -3.45 12.27
CA LEU A 35 -3.38 -3.69 11.44
C LEU A 35 -3.20 -4.93 10.56
N VAL A 36 -4.10 -5.92 10.69
CA VAL A 36 -4.14 -7.08 9.78
C VAL A 36 -5.42 -7.02 8.98
N CYS A 37 -5.32 -6.95 7.65
CA CYS A 37 -6.47 -6.80 6.77
C CYS A 37 -6.15 -7.13 5.31
N THR A 38 -7.03 -6.74 4.40
CA THR A 38 -6.78 -6.69 2.95
C THR A 38 -6.75 -5.24 2.47
N PHE A 39 -5.69 -4.83 1.78
CA PHE A 39 -5.58 -3.47 1.22
C PHE A 39 -6.30 -3.29 -0.12
N SER A 40 -6.82 -4.37 -0.69
CA SER A 40 -7.90 -4.31 -1.69
C SER A 40 -9.14 -3.58 -1.15
N SER A 41 -9.36 -3.59 0.18
CA SER A 41 -10.44 -2.84 0.84
C SER A 41 -10.04 -1.37 1.07
N HIS A 42 -10.78 -0.45 0.43
CA HIS A 42 -10.65 0.99 0.67
C HIS A 42 -10.80 1.35 2.16
N PHE A 43 -11.66 0.62 2.87
CA PHE A 43 -11.89 0.83 4.29
C PHE A 43 -10.65 0.53 5.13
N CYS A 44 -9.89 -0.52 4.78
CA CYS A 44 -8.65 -0.80 5.49
C CYS A 44 -7.56 0.23 5.19
N ARG A 45 -7.42 0.64 3.93
CA ARG A 45 -6.47 1.70 3.56
C ARG A 45 -6.76 3.01 4.30
N LEU A 46 -8.03 3.39 4.43
CA LEU A 46 -8.43 4.57 5.20
C LEU A 46 -8.09 4.43 6.70
N ALA A 47 -8.27 3.24 7.28
CA ALA A 47 -7.88 2.99 8.67
C ALA A 47 -6.36 3.12 8.86
N TYR A 48 -5.57 2.59 7.91
CA TYR A 48 -4.12 2.69 7.87
C TYR A 48 -3.64 4.14 7.72
N GLU A 49 -4.25 4.92 6.82
CA GLU A 49 -3.95 6.35 6.62
C GLU A 49 -4.21 7.15 7.90
N LEU A 50 -5.35 6.93 8.55
CA LEU A 50 -5.67 7.57 9.84
C LEU A 50 -4.72 7.14 10.96
N MET A 51 -4.21 5.89 10.93
CA MET A 51 -3.23 5.42 11.90
C MET A 51 -1.94 6.26 11.87
N GLN A 52 -1.47 6.66 10.68
CA GLN A 52 -0.28 7.50 10.50
C GLN A 52 -0.44 8.86 11.16
N VAL A 53 -1.56 9.54 10.90
CA VAL A 53 -1.86 10.87 11.48
C VAL A 53 -1.83 10.84 13.01
N ARG A 54 -2.23 9.72 13.62
CA ARG A 54 -2.38 9.61 15.07
C ARG A 54 -1.10 9.23 15.79
N ARG A 55 -0.17 8.53 15.14
CA ARG A 55 1.00 7.94 15.81
C ARG A 55 2.34 8.37 15.21
N GLY A 56 2.35 9.09 14.10
CA GLY A 56 3.56 9.45 13.39
C GLY A 56 4.01 8.31 12.48
N ASP A 57 5.28 7.91 12.57
CA ASP A 57 5.85 6.84 11.74
C ASP A 57 5.37 5.46 12.21
N VAL A 58 4.30 4.99 11.58
CA VAL A 58 3.77 3.62 11.73
C VAL A 58 3.56 2.99 10.35
N GLY A 59 4.44 3.33 9.40
CA GLY A 59 4.38 2.84 8.01
C GLY A 59 4.41 1.31 7.94
N GLU A 60 5.20 0.67 8.81
CA GLU A 60 5.36 -0.78 8.86
C GLU A 60 4.37 -1.48 9.82
N SER A 61 3.46 -0.74 10.46
CA SER A 61 2.54 -1.31 11.47
C SER A 61 1.31 -1.98 10.85
N TYR A 62 1.49 -2.74 9.78
CA TYR A 62 0.42 -3.47 9.12
C TYR A 62 0.88 -4.78 8.49
N ARG A 63 -0.08 -5.66 8.24
CA ARG A 63 0.05 -6.84 7.38
C ARG A 63 -1.17 -6.94 6.49
N SER A 64 -0.99 -6.65 5.20
CA SER A 64 -2.00 -6.94 4.20
C SER A 64 -1.91 -8.41 3.78
N LEU A 65 -3.06 -9.06 3.56
CA LEU A 65 -3.15 -10.44 3.07
C LEU A 65 -3.16 -10.54 1.54
N ASP A 66 -3.29 -9.42 0.85
CA ASP A 66 -3.34 -9.33 -0.60
C ASP A 66 -2.42 -8.22 -1.13
N ASP A 67 -2.96 -7.02 -1.34
CA ASP A 67 -2.29 -5.92 -2.01
C ASP A 67 -1.28 -5.22 -1.09
N MET A 68 -0.29 -4.58 -1.70
CA MET A 68 0.48 -3.53 -1.03
C MET A 68 -0.40 -2.29 -0.82
N TYR A 69 0.10 -1.29 -0.08
CA TYR A 69 -0.59 -0.01 -0.05
C TYR A 69 -0.60 0.62 -1.44
N TYR A 70 -1.72 1.22 -1.83
CA TYR A 70 -1.85 2.01 -3.05
C TYR A 70 -2.93 3.07 -2.87
N PHE A 71 -2.90 4.10 -3.71
CA PHE A 71 -3.97 5.08 -3.85
C PHE A 71 -4.62 4.98 -5.24
N GLY A 72 -5.95 5.04 -5.32
CA GLY A 72 -6.67 4.90 -6.59
C GLY A 72 -6.35 6.04 -7.54
N GLY A 73 -5.82 5.74 -8.72
CA GLY A 73 -5.37 6.75 -9.69
C GLY A 73 -3.95 7.28 -9.46
N GLN A 74 -3.15 6.61 -8.61
CA GLN A 74 -1.74 6.97 -8.42
C GLN A 74 -0.90 6.81 -9.70
N GLN A 75 0.21 7.54 -9.76
CA GLN A 75 1.27 7.28 -10.73
C GLN A 75 1.89 5.89 -10.52
N PRO A 76 2.58 5.32 -11.51
CA PRO A 76 3.21 4.01 -11.37
C PRO A 76 4.06 3.91 -10.09
N HIS A 77 3.90 2.83 -9.34
CA HIS A 77 4.75 2.54 -8.19
C HIS A 77 6.05 1.94 -8.72
N GLU A 78 7.18 2.54 -8.38
CA GLU A 78 8.49 2.17 -8.94
C GLU A 78 9.49 1.84 -7.83
N HIS A 79 10.34 0.86 -8.10
CA HIS A 79 11.54 0.55 -7.32
C HIS A 79 12.81 0.89 -8.11
N ILE A 80 13.92 1.14 -7.40
CA ILE A 80 15.27 1.17 -7.96
C ILE A 80 16.02 -0.08 -7.49
N VAL A 81 16.70 -0.75 -8.41
CA VAL A 81 17.57 -1.89 -8.09
C VAL A 81 18.84 -1.41 -7.39
N ILE A 82 19.13 -1.99 -6.22
CA ILE A 82 20.35 -1.71 -5.43
C ILE A 82 21.34 -2.87 -5.43
N GLU A 83 20.92 -4.07 -5.87
CA GLU A 83 21.78 -5.24 -5.99
C GLU A 83 21.45 -6.02 -7.28
N ASP A 84 22.49 -6.47 -7.99
CA ASP A 84 22.35 -7.32 -9.17
C ASP A 84 21.65 -8.65 -8.83
N HIS A 85 20.90 -9.19 -9.80
CA HIS A 85 20.27 -10.50 -9.67
C HIS A 85 20.32 -11.24 -11.00
N SER A 86 20.79 -12.48 -10.94
CA SER A 86 20.70 -13.45 -12.01
C SER A 86 19.53 -14.39 -11.70
N PRO A 87 18.56 -14.57 -12.63
CA PRO A 87 17.42 -15.46 -12.42
C PRO A 87 17.85 -16.89 -12.09
N GLU A 88 17.27 -17.46 -11.03
CA GLU A 88 17.48 -18.87 -10.66
C GLU A 88 16.45 -19.80 -11.29
N ASN A 89 15.32 -19.26 -11.73
CA ASN A 89 14.23 -19.99 -12.39
C ASN A 89 13.59 -19.15 -13.52
N PRO A 90 12.77 -19.75 -14.39
CA PRO A 90 12.18 -19.04 -15.54
C PRO A 90 11.16 -17.95 -15.19
N ASP A 91 10.67 -17.91 -13.94
CA ASP A 91 9.71 -16.90 -13.50
C ASP A 91 10.39 -15.61 -13.01
N GLU A 92 11.71 -15.63 -12.79
CA GLU A 92 12.50 -14.50 -12.31
C GLU A 92 13.07 -13.64 -13.46
N ILE A 93 13.31 -12.35 -13.19
CA ILE A 93 13.90 -11.40 -14.15
C ILE A 93 15.31 -10.98 -13.75
N SER A 94 16.14 -10.66 -14.75
CA SER A 94 17.49 -10.16 -14.50
C SER A 94 17.44 -8.73 -13.99
N LEU A 95 18.22 -8.44 -12.94
CA LEU A 95 18.33 -7.10 -12.38
C LEU A 95 19.75 -6.58 -12.51
N LYS A 96 19.87 -5.30 -12.87
CA LYS A 96 21.11 -4.54 -12.80
C LYS A 96 20.96 -3.32 -11.91
N ILE A 97 21.97 -3.06 -11.08
CA ILE A 97 21.98 -1.87 -10.20
C ILE A 97 21.64 -0.62 -11.01
N GLY A 98 20.68 0.16 -10.50
CA GLY A 98 20.17 1.38 -11.11
C GLY A 98 19.02 1.19 -12.10
N ASP A 99 18.65 -0.05 -12.47
CA ASP A 99 17.44 -0.30 -13.24
C ASP A 99 16.19 0.12 -12.43
N ILE A 100 15.17 0.58 -13.14
CA ILE A 100 13.87 0.98 -12.57
C ILE A 100 12.86 -0.14 -12.84
N LEU A 101 12.15 -0.56 -11.80
CA LEU A 101 11.12 -1.58 -11.89
C LEU A 101 9.76 -0.98 -11.61
N THR A 102 8.79 -1.19 -12.49
CA THR A 102 7.38 -0.92 -12.20
C THR A 102 6.83 -2.08 -11.36
N VAL A 103 6.40 -1.77 -10.14
CA VAL A 103 5.90 -2.76 -9.19
C VAL A 103 4.46 -3.15 -9.53
N LYS A 104 4.16 -4.45 -9.51
CA LYS A 104 2.79 -4.95 -9.68
C LYS A 104 2.22 -5.51 -8.39
N SER A 105 2.99 -6.30 -7.65
CA SER A 105 2.54 -6.86 -6.37
C SER A 105 3.69 -7.35 -5.50
N ASN A 106 3.48 -7.38 -4.19
CA ASN A 106 4.28 -8.14 -3.23
C ASN A 106 3.60 -9.49 -3.01
N LEU A 107 4.34 -10.59 -3.17
CA LEU A 107 3.81 -11.93 -2.93
C LEU A 107 3.91 -12.34 -1.46
N TRP A 108 4.58 -11.52 -0.65
CA TRP A 108 4.80 -11.73 0.78
C TRP A 108 5.54 -13.03 1.13
N ASN A 109 6.35 -13.52 0.19
CA ASN A 109 7.18 -14.71 0.29
C ASN A 109 8.67 -14.41 0.03
N GLY A 110 9.06 -13.14 0.12
CA GLY A 110 10.41 -12.67 -0.21
C GLY A 110 10.56 -12.15 -1.65
N TYR A 111 9.54 -12.28 -2.51
CA TYR A 111 9.56 -11.79 -3.88
C TYR A 111 8.46 -10.76 -4.17
N PHE A 112 8.80 -9.79 -5.03
CA PHE A 112 7.84 -8.99 -5.76
C PHE A 112 7.60 -9.57 -7.14
N ARG A 113 6.48 -9.17 -7.75
CA ARG A 113 6.27 -9.25 -9.20
C ARG A 113 6.28 -7.84 -9.77
N GLY A 114 6.93 -7.66 -10.92
CA GLY A 114 6.95 -6.38 -11.62
C GLY A 114 7.60 -6.48 -12.98
N ARG A 115 7.82 -5.32 -13.60
CA ARG A 115 8.41 -5.19 -14.93
C ARG A 115 9.63 -4.28 -14.88
N ASN A 116 10.75 -4.72 -15.44
CA ASN A 116 11.92 -3.87 -15.63
C ASN A 116 11.64 -2.88 -16.78
N SER A 117 11.65 -1.59 -16.48
CA SER A 117 11.30 -0.53 -17.45
C SER A 117 12.33 -0.38 -18.58
N LYS A 118 13.52 -0.95 -18.44
CA LYS A 118 14.59 -0.87 -19.44
C LYS A 118 14.58 -2.05 -20.40
N THR A 119 14.37 -3.26 -19.88
CA THR A 119 14.36 -4.49 -20.68
C THR A 119 12.95 -4.91 -21.12
N GLU A 120 11.91 -4.31 -20.54
CA GLU A 120 10.50 -4.71 -20.67
C GLU A 120 10.19 -6.14 -20.17
N GLU A 121 11.16 -6.81 -19.56
CA GLU A 121 10.97 -8.13 -18.94
C GLU A 121 10.08 -8.02 -17.71
N GLU A 122 9.17 -8.97 -17.58
CA GLU A 122 8.20 -9.03 -16.48
C GLU A 122 8.29 -10.38 -15.79
N GLY A 123 8.38 -10.35 -14.46
CA GLY A 123 8.49 -11.56 -13.65
C GLY A 123 8.76 -11.25 -12.19
N LEU A 124 9.33 -12.23 -11.50
CA LEU A 124 9.64 -12.18 -10.07
C LEU A 124 11.01 -11.59 -9.83
N TYR A 125 11.16 -10.87 -8.72
CA TYR A 125 12.46 -10.43 -8.26
C TYR A 125 12.52 -10.37 -6.71
N PRO A 126 13.70 -10.62 -6.10
CA PRO A 126 13.83 -10.62 -4.65
C PRO A 126 13.56 -9.24 -4.05
N SER A 127 12.72 -9.21 -3.01
CA SER A 127 12.24 -7.98 -2.38
C SER A 127 13.31 -7.15 -1.68
N TYR A 128 14.38 -7.78 -1.20
CA TYR A 128 15.47 -7.10 -0.49
C TYR A 128 16.50 -6.44 -1.41
N LYS A 129 16.44 -6.68 -2.74
CA LYS A 129 17.42 -6.18 -3.73
C LYS A 129 17.03 -4.82 -4.33
N VAL A 130 15.99 -4.20 -3.78
CA VAL A 130 15.37 -3.00 -4.32
C VAL A 130 15.03 -2.00 -3.22
N GLU A 131 14.94 -0.74 -3.59
CA GLU A 131 14.46 0.34 -2.72
C GLU A 131 13.31 1.11 -3.39
N GLU A 132 12.49 1.77 -2.57
CA GLU A 132 11.40 2.63 -3.02
C GLU A 132 11.93 3.83 -3.82
N LYS A 133 11.37 4.04 -5.02
CA LYS A 133 11.67 5.23 -5.84
C LYS A 133 10.71 6.36 -5.49
N TRP A 134 11.11 7.18 -4.53
CA TRP A 134 10.32 8.34 -4.11
C TRP A 134 10.11 9.35 -5.25
N LYS A 135 8.85 9.71 -5.49
CA LYS A 135 8.46 10.74 -6.45
C LYS A 135 8.28 12.07 -5.71
N VAL A 136 9.22 12.98 -5.92
CA VAL A 136 9.18 14.33 -5.33
C VAL A 136 8.53 15.28 -6.32
N VAL A 137 7.51 16.01 -5.87
CA VAL A 137 6.80 17.03 -6.64
C VAL A 137 6.89 18.35 -5.88
N ASP A 138 7.23 19.43 -6.59
CA ASP A 138 7.29 20.77 -6.02
C ASP A 138 5.87 21.34 -5.89
N PHE A 139 5.35 21.35 -4.66
CA PHE A 139 4.06 21.95 -4.33
C PHE A 139 4.27 23.37 -3.79
N PRO A 140 3.39 24.34 -4.11
CA PRO A 140 3.48 25.68 -3.55
C PRO A 140 3.49 25.64 -2.02
N ALA A 141 4.53 26.23 -1.41
CA ALA A 141 4.58 26.42 0.03
C ALA A 141 3.46 27.39 0.46
N LEU A 142 2.79 27.12 1.58
CA LEU A 142 1.71 27.96 2.13
C LEU A 142 2.24 29.24 2.80
N GLU A 143 3.26 29.88 2.23
CA GLU A 143 3.93 31.06 2.78
C GLU A 143 2.95 32.24 2.99
N ASP A 144 1.95 32.36 2.12
CA ASP A 144 0.93 33.41 2.20
C ASP A 144 -0.14 33.18 3.29
N GLN A 145 -0.21 31.98 3.91
CA GLN A 145 -1.20 31.66 4.94
C GLN A 145 -0.67 31.79 6.38
N ILE A 146 0.60 32.19 6.55
CA ILE A 146 1.26 32.36 7.86
C ILE A 146 1.20 33.83 8.35
N ARG A 147 0.36 34.68 7.74
CA ARG A 147 0.12 36.06 8.20
C ARG A 147 -0.99 36.17 9.23
#